data_AF-A0A2V5VPF9-F1
#
_entry.id   AF-A0A2V5VPF9-F1
#
_cell.length_a   1.000
_cell.length_b   1.000
_cell.length_c   1.000
_cell.angle_alpha   90.00
_cell.angle_beta   90.00
_cell.angle_gamma   90.00
#
_symmetry.space_group_name_H-M   'P 1'
#
loop_
_entity.id
_entity.type
_entity.pdbx_description
1 polymer ?
#
loop_
_entity_poly.entity_id
_entity_poly.type
_entity_poly.pdbx_seq_one_letter_code
_entity_poly.pdbx_strand_id
1 'polypeptide(L)'
;QKGAHKFRIAILLLFALCLAWPLWSEADFFFGRPLDEANRMVNGTNPFPESIKIGEYLRAQSSPTDTIAVLGSEPQIYFYAQRHSATGFIYTYGLMEPQPYARQMQQEMIREIETARPKFLILVVANKSWLVGPDSDQTIFRWADAYCDANYEEVGLINISDQGTDYYFSSRPANVTPTAEHILIYRRKA
;
A
#
# COMPACT_ATOMS: atom_id res chain seq x y z
N GLN A 1 -51.93 -18.88 20.66
CA GLN A 1 -51.45 -17.54 20.24
C GLN A 1 -50.42 -16.91 21.20
N LYS A 2 -50.62 -16.86 22.54
CA LYS A 2 -49.67 -16.23 23.49
C LYS A 2 -48.25 -16.85 23.51
N GLY A 3 -48.10 -18.16 23.33
CA GLY A 3 -46.78 -18.84 23.32
C GLY A 3 -45.91 -18.50 22.10
N ALA A 4 -46.52 -18.36 20.92
CA ALA A 4 -45.81 -17.98 19.70
C ALA A 4 -45.26 -16.54 19.77
N HIS A 5 -45.96 -15.65 20.48
CA HIS A 5 -45.52 -14.27 20.68
C HIS A 5 -44.27 -14.19 21.59
N LYS A 6 -44.27 -14.93 22.71
CA LYS A 6 -43.11 -15.02 23.62
C LYS A 6 -41.89 -15.63 22.93
N PHE A 7 -42.09 -16.65 22.11
CA PHE A 7 -41.01 -17.28 21.34
C PHE A 7 -40.38 -16.31 20.31
N ARG A 8 -41.22 -15.56 19.57
CA ARG A 8 -40.73 -14.51 18.66
C ARG A 8 -39.94 -13.42 19.38
N ILE A 9 -40.41 -12.97 20.54
CA ILE A 9 -39.69 -11.97 21.35
C ILE A 9 -38.33 -12.52 21.80
N ALA A 10 -38.27 -13.77 22.28
CA ALA A 10 -37.00 -14.38 22.68
C ALA A 10 -35.99 -14.46 21.54
N ILE A 11 -36.44 -14.82 20.32
CA ILE A 11 -35.58 -14.82 19.13
C ILE A 11 -35.07 -13.42 18.81
N LEU A 12 -35.94 -12.40 18.86
CA LEU A 12 -35.54 -11.02 18.59
C LEU A 12 -34.53 -10.50 19.62
N LEU A 13 -34.69 -10.85 20.90
CA LEU A 13 -33.74 -10.48 21.95
C LEU A 13 -32.39 -11.19 21.77
N LEU A 14 -32.40 -12.48 21.45
CA LEU A 14 -31.17 -13.21 21.15
C LEU A 14 -30.46 -12.62 19.93
N PHE A 15 -31.21 -12.31 18.88
CA PHE A 15 -30.69 -11.66 17.68
C PHE A 15 -30.09 -10.28 18.00
N ALA A 16 -30.78 -9.45 18.77
CA ALA A 16 -30.28 -8.16 19.22
C ALA A 16 -29.00 -8.31 20.06
N LEU A 17 -28.94 -9.30 20.96
CA LEU A 17 -27.75 -9.59 21.76
C LEU A 17 -26.56 -10.01 20.88
N CYS A 18 -26.79 -10.90 19.90
CA CYS A 18 -25.76 -11.33 18.97
C CYS A 18 -25.21 -10.17 18.11
N LEU A 19 -26.03 -9.19 17.76
CA LEU A 19 -25.58 -8.00 17.04
C LEU A 19 -24.90 -6.97 17.95
N ALA A 20 -25.38 -6.81 19.18
CA ALA A 20 -24.82 -5.85 20.13
C ALA A 20 -23.47 -6.32 20.70
N TRP A 21 -23.26 -7.64 20.82
CA TRP A 21 -22.06 -8.18 21.46
C TRP A 21 -20.76 -7.76 20.75
N PRO A 22 -20.58 -7.92 19.43
CA PRO A 22 -19.34 -7.49 18.75
C PRO A 22 -19.12 -5.97 18.84
N LEU A 23 -20.18 -5.18 18.74
CA LEU A 23 -20.10 -3.72 18.84
C LEU A 23 -19.66 -3.26 20.22
N TRP A 24 -20.08 -4.00 21.26
CA TRP A 24 -19.68 -3.72 22.63
C TRP A 24 -18.28 -4.25 22.94
N SER A 25 -17.94 -5.47 22.51
CA SER A 25 -16.64 -6.07 22.76
C SER A 25 -15.51 -5.34 22.05
N GLU A 26 -15.77 -4.83 20.84
CA GLU A 26 -14.82 -4.07 20.01
C GLU A 26 -15.11 -2.56 20.01
N ALA A 27 -15.78 -2.04 21.05
CA ALA A 27 -16.19 -0.64 21.10
C ALA A 27 -15.00 0.33 21.01
N ASP A 28 -13.84 -0.03 21.57
CA ASP A 28 -12.61 0.75 21.47
C ASP A 28 -12.14 0.85 20.01
N PHE A 29 -12.12 -0.27 19.28
CA PHE A 29 -11.77 -0.30 17.85
C PHE A 29 -12.75 0.51 16.99
N PHE A 30 -14.06 0.32 17.19
CA PHE A 30 -15.07 0.98 16.37
C PHE A 30 -15.26 2.47 16.67
N PHE A 31 -15.07 2.89 17.93
CA PHE A 31 -15.49 4.22 18.38
C PHE A 31 -14.45 4.99 19.20
N GLY A 32 -13.44 4.32 19.77
CA GLY A 32 -12.45 4.95 20.67
C GLY A 32 -11.13 5.32 20.00
N ARG A 33 -10.69 4.54 19.01
CA ARG A 33 -9.36 4.67 18.40
C ARG A 33 -9.33 5.65 17.23
N PRO A 34 -8.25 6.44 17.09
CA PRO A 34 -7.93 7.12 15.85
C PRO A 34 -7.88 6.15 14.66
N LEU A 35 -8.18 6.64 13.45
CA LEU A 35 -8.33 5.79 12.25
C LEU A 35 -7.04 5.03 11.90
N ASP A 36 -5.88 5.64 12.08
CA ASP A 36 -4.58 5.04 11.85
C ASP A 36 -4.26 3.93 12.88
N GLU A 37 -4.55 4.16 14.16
CA GLU A 37 -4.45 3.12 15.20
C GLU A 37 -5.39 1.95 14.90
N ALA A 38 -6.66 2.21 14.60
CA ALA A 38 -7.63 1.17 14.24
C ALA A 38 -7.19 0.41 12.98
N ASN A 39 -6.68 1.10 11.96
CA ASN A 39 -6.16 0.46 10.76
C ASN A 39 -4.99 -0.49 11.07
N ARG A 40 -4.04 -0.04 11.91
CA ARG A 40 -2.88 -0.83 12.36
C ARG A 40 -3.30 -2.09 13.12
N MET A 41 -4.36 -2.02 13.94
CA MET A 41 -4.88 -3.19 14.67
C MET A 41 -5.29 -4.34 13.74
N VAL A 42 -5.82 -4.03 12.55
CA VAL A 42 -6.30 -5.04 11.59
C VAL A 42 -5.24 -5.40 10.56
N ASN A 43 -4.46 -4.41 10.11
CA ASN A 43 -3.62 -4.54 8.93
C ASN A 43 -2.11 -4.62 9.24
N GLY A 44 -1.71 -4.39 10.50
CA GLY A 44 -0.31 -4.34 10.90
C GLY A 44 0.46 -3.26 10.13
N THR A 45 1.68 -3.58 9.71
CA THR A 45 2.58 -2.65 9.00
C THR A 45 2.19 -2.35 7.55
N ASN A 46 1.09 -2.91 7.02
CA ASN A 46 0.63 -2.56 5.67
C ASN A 46 0.48 -1.03 5.52
N PRO A 47 0.99 -0.44 4.42
CA PRO A 47 1.21 1.00 4.32
C PRO A 47 -0.06 1.81 4.01
N PHE A 48 -1.19 1.54 4.69
CA PHE A 48 -2.43 2.28 4.45
C PHE A 48 -2.38 3.72 4.97
N PRO A 49 -2.01 4.00 6.24
CA PRO A 49 -1.87 5.38 6.71
C PRO A 49 -0.78 6.13 5.94
N GLU A 50 0.32 5.44 5.62
CA GLU A 50 1.46 5.99 4.87
C GLU A 50 1.05 6.50 3.49
N SER A 51 0.18 5.74 2.82
CA SER A 51 -0.22 6.06 1.46
C SER A 51 -0.97 7.39 1.35
N ILE A 52 -1.67 7.82 2.41
CA ILE A 52 -2.31 9.14 2.46
C ILE A 52 -1.24 10.22 2.37
N LYS A 53 -0.25 10.18 3.28
CA LYS A 53 0.83 11.17 3.35
C LYS A 53 1.73 11.15 2.11
N ILE A 54 2.03 9.96 1.59
CA ILE A 54 2.79 9.80 0.34
C ILE A 54 2.00 10.42 -0.82
N GLY A 55 0.70 10.12 -0.92
CA GLY A 55 -0.16 10.71 -1.96
C GLY A 55 -0.20 12.24 -1.89
N GLU A 56 -0.39 12.80 -0.70
CA GLU A 56 -0.37 14.26 -0.49
C GLU A 56 0.97 14.89 -0.91
N TYR A 57 2.10 14.27 -0.52
CA TYR A 57 3.43 14.71 -0.93
C TYR A 57 3.58 14.70 -2.45
N LEU A 58 3.26 13.58 -3.11
CA LEU A 58 3.36 13.44 -4.56
C LEU A 58 2.49 14.46 -5.29
N ARG A 59 1.25 14.67 -4.81
CA ARG A 59 0.33 15.67 -5.37
C ARG A 59 0.89 17.07 -5.29
N ALA A 60 1.52 17.45 -4.17
CA ALA A 60 2.13 18.76 -4.01
C ALA A 60 3.38 18.96 -4.90
N GLN A 61 4.06 17.86 -5.27
CA GLN A 61 5.32 17.89 -6.02
C GLN A 61 5.18 17.59 -7.53
N SER A 62 3.95 17.52 -8.05
CA SER A 62 3.68 17.18 -9.44
C SER A 62 2.51 17.96 -10.05
N SER A 63 2.48 18.04 -11.38
CA SER A 63 1.34 18.48 -12.19
C SER A 63 0.25 17.40 -12.21
N PRO A 64 -1.04 17.75 -12.31
CA PRO A 64 -2.13 16.79 -12.51
C PRO A 64 -1.95 15.85 -13.72
N THR A 65 -1.16 16.25 -14.72
CA THR A 65 -0.88 15.43 -15.93
C THR A 65 0.36 14.55 -15.79
N ASP A 66 1.15 14.71 -14.72
CA ASP A 66 2.29 13.84 -14.47
C ASP A 66 1.79 12.43 -14.10
N THR A 67 2.47 11.41 -14.59
CA THR A 67 2.22 10.02 -14.18
C THR A 67 3.18 9.61 -13.07
N ILE A 68 2.72 8.65 -12.25
CA ILE A 68 3.55 7.99 -11.24
C ILE A 68 3.50 6.47 -11.45
N ALA A 69 4.47 5.73 -10.92
CA ALA A 69 4.45 4.27 -10.87
C ALA A 69 4.69 3.80 -9.44
N VAL A 70 3.84 2.90 -8.96
CA VAL A 70 3.98 2.21 -7.68
C VAL A 70 4.45 0.78 -7.98
N LEU A 71 5.67 0.46 -7.55
CA LEU A 71 6.21 -0.89 -7.51
C LEU A 71 5.78 -1.51 -6.18
N GLY A 72 4.56 -2.05 -6.17
CA GLY A 72 3.88 -2.58 -5.00
C GLY A 72 2.37 -2.69 -5.24
N SER A 73 1.63 -3.09 -4.21
CA SER A 73 0.17 -3.29 -4.24
C SER A 73 -0.58 -2.17 -3.50
N GLU A 74 -0.09 -0.93 -3.65
CA GLU A 74 -0.60 0.26 -2.96
C GLU A 74 -1.33 1.23 -3.92
N PRO A 75 -2.45 0.82 -4.55
CA PRO A 75 -3.16 1.67 -5.49
C PRO A 75 -3.76 2.92 -4.84
N GLN A 76 -3.94 2.91 -3.51
CA GLN A 76 -4.38 4.07 -2.75
C GLN A 76 -3.46 5.28 -2.95
N ILE A 77 -2.18 5.08 -3.26
CA ILE A 77 -1.23 6.17 -3.54
C ILE A 77 -1.67 6.94 -4.79
N TYR A 78 -2.10 6.26 -5.86
CA TYR A 78 -2.64 6.94 -7.05
C TYR A 78 -3.87 7.77 -6.71
N PHE A 79 -4.76 7.23 -5.88
CA PHE A 79 -6.00 7.88 -5.47
C PHE A 79 -5.71 9.17 -4.68
N TYR A 80 -4.90 9.10 -3.62
CA TYR A 80 -4.56 10.27 -2.80
C TYR A 80 -3.66 11.26 -3.53
N ALA A 81 -2.75 10.79 -4.39
CA ALA A 81 -1.93 11.67 -5.24
C ALA A 81 -2.75 12.38 -6.33
N GLN A 82 -3.90 11.83 -6.72
CA GLN A 82 -4.67 12.24 -7.88
C GLN A 82 -3.78 12.25 -9.15
N ARG A 83 -3.02 11.17 -9.35
CA ARG A 83 -2.14 10.99 -10.52
C ARG A 83 -2.47 9.69 -11.21
N HIS A 84 -2.40 9.73 -12.54
CA HIS A 84 -2.55 8.52 -13.34
C HIS A 84 -1.34 7.59 -13.16
N SER A 85 -1.61 6.29 -13.19
CA SER A 85 -0.57 5.27 -13.26
C SER A 85 0.15 5.33 -14.60
N ALA A 86 1.46 5.16 -14.58
CA ALA A 86 2.29 4.99 -15.78
C ALA A 86 2.20 3.59 -16.40
N THR A 87 1.50 2.67 -15.73
CA THR A 87 1.36 1.27 -16.13
C THR A 87 -0.06 0.75 -15.84
N GLY A 88 -0.51 -0.25 -16.60
CA GLY A 88 -1.77 -0.95 -16.33
C GLY A 88 -1.77 -1.78 -15.05
N PHE A 89 -0.59 -2.07 -14.48
CA PHE A 89 -0.43 -2.89 -13.29
C PHE A 89 -0.52 -2.04 -12.01
N ILE A 90 -1.69 -2.02 -11.38
CA ILE A 90 -1.94 -1.32 -10.10
C ILE A 90 -1.82 -2.23 -8.86
N TYR A 91 -1.56 -3.52 -9.07
CA TYR A 91 -1.24 -4.54 -8.06
C TYR A 91 -0.18 -5.49 -8.61
N THR A 92 0.66 -6.06 -7.75
CA THR A 92 1.81 -6.88 -8.15
C THR A 92 1.66 -8.37 -7.87
N TYR A 93 0.58 -8.81 -7.20
CA TYR A 93 0.41 -10.24 -6.82
C TYR A 93 0.48 -11.20 -8.02
N GLY A 94 -0.19 -10.89 -9.13
CA GLY A 94 -0.17 -11.73 -10.33
C GLY A 94 1.22 -11.81 -11.01
N LEU A 95 2.14 -10.90 -10.69
CA LEU A 95 3.52 -10.94 -11.16
C LEU A 95 4.37 -11.92 -10.34
N MET A 96 3.91 -12.27 -9.13
CA MET A 96 4.63 -13.15 -8.19
C MET A 96 4.10 -14.59 -8.18
N GLU A 97 2.86 -14.80 -8.60
CA GLU A 97 2.25 -16.13 -8.64
C GLU A 97 3.02 -17.11 -9.56
N PRO A 98 3.07 -18.42 -9.22
CA PRO A 98 3.74 -19.45 -10.02
C PRO A 98 2.90 -19.81 -11.26
N GLN A 99 2.80 -18.86 -12.19
CA GLN A 99 1.95 -18.96 -13.38
C GLN A 99 2.75 -18.56 -14.64
N PRO A 100 2.43 -19.12 -15.82
CA PRO A 100 3.28 -19.06 -17.02
C PRO A 100 3.47 -17.66 -17.61
N TYR A 101 2.57 -16.71 -17.29
CA TYR A 101 2.61 -15.33 -17.76
C TYR A 101 3.31 -14.37 -16.79
N ALA A 102 3.74 -14.81 -15.59
CA ALA A 102 4.26 -13.91 -14.54
C ALA A 102 5.45 -13.09 -15.06
N ARG A 103 6.37 -13.76 -15.74
CA ARG A 103 7.53 -13.11 -16.39
C ARG A 103 7.12 -12.14 -17.49
N GLN A 104 6.15 -12.51 -18.32
CA GLN A 104 5.66 -11.65 -19.40
C GLN A 104 5.01 -10.39 -18.82
N MET A 105 4.19 -10.53 -17.77
CA MET A 105 3.56 -9.41 -17.07
C MET A 105 4.59 -8.48 -16.42
N GLN A 106 5.64 -9.04 -15.79
CA GLN A 106 6.76 -8.22 -15.29
C GLN A 106 7.43 -7.43 -16.42
N GLN A 107 7.73 -8.07 -17.55
CA GLN A 107 8.35 -7.41 -18.71
C GLN A 107 7.46 -6.34 -19.33
N GLU A 108 6.14 -6.55 -19.33
CA GLU A 108 5.17 -5.57 -19.81
C GLU A 108 5.12 -4.35 -18.89
N MET A 109 5.00 -4.55 -17.57
CA MET A 109 5.05 -3.47 -16.57
C MET A 109 6.35 -2.66 -16.69
N ILE A 110 7.49 -3.35 -16.81
CA ILE A 110 8.80 -2.72 -17.03
C ILE A 110 8.77 -1.83 -18.28
N ARG A 111 8.34 -2.38 -19.42
CA ARG A 111 8.31 -1.64 -20.70
C ARG A 111 7.39 -0.42 -20.63
N GLU A 112 6.22 -0.56 -20.00
CA GLU A 112 5.29 0.56 -19.82
C GLU A 112 5.91 1.68 -18.99
N ILE A 113 6.55 1.34 -17.87
CA ILE A 113 7.23 2.33 -17.01
C ILE A 113 8.40 3.00 -17.75
N GLU A 114 9.22 2.22 -18.46
CA GLU A 114 10.33 2.76 -19.25
C GLU A 114 9.86 3.71 -20.36
N THR A 115 8.73 3.38 -20.99
CA THR A 115 8.13 4.18 -22.07
C THR A 115 7.53 5.47 -21.53
N ALA A 116 6.75 5.36 -20.45
CA ALA A 116 6.05 6.50 -19.85
C ALA A 116 7.00 7.45 -19.11
N ARG A 117 8.13 6.93 -18.59
CA ARG A 117 9.11 7.65 -17.75
C ARG A 117 8.41 8.50 -16.69
N PRO A 118 7.68 7.89 -15.74
CA PRO A 118 6.89 8.62 -14.75
C PRO A 118 7.73 9.64 -13.99
N LYS A 119 7.08 10.69 -13.51
CA LYS A 119 7.78 11.71 -12.70
C LYS A 119 8.28 11.13 -11.38
N PHE A 120 7.47 10.26 -10.78
CA PHE A 120 7.81 9.56 -9.56
C PHE A 120 7.66 8.05 -9.70
N LEU A 121 8.61 7.32 -9.12
CA LEU A 121 8.56 5.88 -8.93
C LEU A 121 8.59 5.62 -7.43
N ILE A 122 7.63 4.84 -6.95
CA ILE A 122 7.45 4.52 -5.53
C ILE A 122 7.75 3.04 -5.36
N LEU A 123 8.85 2.71 -4.69
CA LEU A 123 9.23 1.32 -4.41
C LEU A 123 8.78 0.95 -3.01
N VAL A 124 7.84 0.01 -2.91
CA VAL A 124 7.32 -0.47 -1.64
C VAL A 124 8.03 -1.77 -1.27
N VAL A 125 8.86 -1.71 -0.23
CA VAL A 125 9.57 -2.85 0.33
C VAL A 125 8.82 -3.31 1.57
N ALA A 126 7.77 -4.09 1.35
CA ALA A 126 6.98 -4.74 2.39
C ALA A 126 6.51 -6.11 1.88
N ASN A 127 6.56 -7.14 2.73
CA ASN A 127 6.32 -8.52 2.28
C ASN A 127 4.91 -8.67 1.68
N LYS A 128 3.91 -8.12 2.37
CA LYS A 128 2.50 -8.19 1.99
C LYS A 128 2.14 -7.37 0.76
N SER A 129 2.98 -6.42 0.36
CA SER A 129 2.78 -5.62 -0.86
C SER A 129 3.06 -6.39 -2.14
N TRP A 130 3.80 -7.50 -2.04
CA TRP A 130 4.18 -8.31 -3.20
C TRP A 130 3.75 -9.77 -3.07
N LEU A 131 3.78 -10.35 -1.86
CA LEU A 131 3.58 -11.77 -1.62
C LEU A 131 4.53 -12.65 -2.46
N VAL A 132 5.81 -12.26 -2.49
CA VAL A 132 6.87 -13.02 -3.17
C VAL A 132 6.93 -14.44 -2.62
N GLY A 133 6.74 -15.42 -3.48
CA GLY A 133 6.89 -16.84 -3.19
C GLY A 133 8.26 -17.38 -3.61
N PRO A 134 8.58 -18.63 -3.25
CA PRO A 134 9.85 -19.26 -3.59
C PRO A 134 10.14 -19.34 -5.09
N ASP A 135 9.10 -19.51 -5.91
CA ASP A 135 9.20 -19.67 -7.37
C ASP A 135 8.92 -18.38 -8.15
N SER A 136 8.72 -17.25 -7.45
CA SER A 136 8.43 -15.96 -8.10
C SER A 136 9.61 -15.48 -8.92
N ASP A 137 9.34 -15.06 -10.16
CA ASP A 137 10.36 -14.43 -11.01
C ASP A 137 10.83 -13.11 -10.35
N GLN A 138 12.15 -12.93 -10.27
CA GLN A 138 12.78 -11.79 -9.60
C GLN A 138 13.22 -10.68 -10.58
N THR A 139 12.82 -10.76 -11.85
CA THR A 139 13.26 -9.86 -12.92
C THR A 139 12.91 -8.40 -12.61
N ILE A 140 11.70 -8.14 -12.13
CA ILE A 140 11.26 -6.77 -11.82
C ILE A 140 12.07 -6.12 -10.70
N PHE A 141 12.50 -6.87 -9.67
CA PHE A 141 13.29 -6.30 -8.57
C PHE A 141 14.70 -5.90 -9.02
N ARG A 142 15.39 -6.80 -9.75
CA ARG A 142 16.71 -6.49 -10.32
C ARG A 142 16.65 -5.31 -11.30
N TRP A 143 15.57 -5.23 -12.07
CA TRP A 143 15.33 -4.09 -12.94
C TRP A 143 15.09 -2.81 -12.14
N ALA A 144 14.25 -2.85 -11.11
CA ALA A 144 13.90 -1.68 -10.31
C ALA A 144 15.14 -1.02 -9.69
N ASP A 145 16.03 -1.82 -9.09
CA ASP A 145 17.30 -1.33 -8.52
C ASP A 145 18.13 -0.60 -9.59
N ALA A 146 18.45 -1.28 -10.69
CA ALA A 146 19.29 -0.72 -11.75
C ALA A 146 18.64 0.49 -12.43
N TYR A 147 17.32 0.46 -12.65
CA TYR A 147 16.58 1.52 -13.33
C TYR A 147 16.47 2.78 -12.45
N CYS A 148 16.21 2.62 -11.15
CA CYS A 148 16.18 3.73 -10.20
C CYS A 148 17.56 4.39 -10.09
N ASP A 149 18.62 3.62 -9.88
CA ASP A 149 19.99 4.13 -9.76
C ASP A 149 20.41 4.96 -10.98
N ALA A 150 20.09 4.45 -12.18
CA ALA A 150 20.45 5.12 -13.43
C ALA A 150 19.62 6.40 -13.66
N ASN A 151 18.29 6.34 -13.48
CA ASN A 151 17.38 7.35 -14.04
C ASN A 151 16.67 8.23 -13.00
N TYR A 152 16.74 7.89 -11.71
CA TYR A 152 16.02 8.58 -10.65
C TYR A 152 16.93 8.94 -9.47
N GLU A 153 16.50 9.94 -8.71
CA GLU A 153 17.09 10.32 -7.43
C GLU A 153 16.12 9.96 -6.30
N GLU A 154 16.64 9.36 -5.22
CA GLU A 154 15.85 9.12 -4.02
C GLU A 154 15.52 10.48 -3.36
N VAL A 155 14.23 10.76 -3.21
CA VAL A 155 13.71 12.00 -2.59
C VAL A 155 12.79 11.71 -1.42
N GLY A 156 12.69 10.45 -0.98
CA GLY A 156 11.96 10.14 0.23
C GLY A 156 12.18 8.72 0.72
N LEU A 157 12.14 8.58 2.04
CA LEU A 157 12.15 7.31 2.77
C LEU A 157 11.03 7.33 3.80
N ILE A 158 10.26 6.25 3.86
CA ILE A 158 9.26 6.02 4.89
C ILE A 158 9.59 4.69 5.55
N ASN A 159 10.00 4.72 6.81
CA ASN A 159 10.30 3.52 7.59
C ASN A 159 9.06 3.15 8.40
N ILE A 160 8.59 1.91 8.28
CA ILE A 160 7.35 1.43 8.90
C ILE A 160 7.70 0.35 9.93
N SER A 161 7.16 0.48 11.13
CA SER A 161 7.33 -0.50 12.20
C SER A 161 6.08 -0.57 13.09
N ASP A 162 6.03 -1.58 13.96
CA ASP A 162 4.97 -1.69 14.98
C ASP A 162 5.00 -0.53 15.99
N GLN A 163 6.13 0.16 16.13
CA GLN A 163 6.29 1.32 17.03
C GLN A 163 5.85 2.63 16.39
N GLY A 164 5.54 2.62 15.09
CA GLY A 164 5.15 3.80 14.33
C GLY A 164 5.92 3.93 13.03
N THR A 165 5.75 5.09 12.40
CA THR A 165 6.28 5.38 11.08
C THR A 165 7.09 6.67 11.09
N ASP A 166 8.32 6.59 10.57
CA ASP A 166 9.16 7.76 10.32
C ASP A 166 9.03 8.20 8.86
N TYR A 167 8.79 9.49 8.64
CA TYR A 167 8.63 10.07 7.32
C TYR A 167 9.77 11.04 7.02
N TYR A 168 10.55 10.74 5.98
CA TYR A 168 11.61 11.60 5.48
C TYR A 168 11.30 11.98 4.05
N PHE A 169 10.66 13.13 3.84
CA PHE A 169 10.35 13.67 2.51
C PHE A 169 11.40 14.69 2.06
N SER A 170 11.66 14.74 0.75
CA SER A 170 12.64 15.57 0.05
C SER A 170 14.13 15.31 0.37
N SER A 171 14.45 14.81 1.57
CA SER A 171 15.78 14.30 1.93
C SER A 171 15.71 13.51 3.24
N ARG A 172 16.68 12.63 3.48
CA ARG A 172 16.90 11.98 4.79
C ARG A 172 18.31 12.28 5.31
N PRO A 173 18.52 12.28 6.65
CA PRO A 173 19.86 12.32 7.22
C PRO A 173 20.70 11.11 6.77
N ALA A 174 22.00 11.31 6.58
CA ALA A 174 22.90 10.25 6.06
C ALA A 174 23.00 9.01 6.96
N ASN A 175 22.72 9.15 8.25
CA ASN A 175 22.74 8.06 9.24
C ASN A 175 21.42 7.29 9.33
N VAL A 176 20.36 7.74 8.65
CA VAL A 176 19.07 7.04 8.62
C VAL A 176 19.08 6.06 7.47
N THR A 177 18.98 4.76 7.77
CA THR A 177 18.90 3.68 6.78
C THR A 177 17.48 3.13 6.67
N PRO A 178 17.11 2.48 5.54
CA PRO A 178 15.80 1.86 5.41
C PRO A 178 15.63 0.69 6.40
N THR A 179 14.44 0.52 6.95
CA THR A 179 14.07 -0.61 7.82
C THR A 179 13.67 -1.85 7.01
N ALA A 180 13.33 -2.96 7.66
CA ALA A 180 12.86 -4.16 6.98
C ALA A 180 11.60 -3.91 6.12
N GLU A 181 10.64 -3.16 6.69
CA GLU A 181 9.48 -2.66 5.97
C GLU A 181 9.65 -1.16 5.74
N HIS A 182 9.73 -0.74 4.48
CA HIS A 182 9.94 0.66 4.13
C HIS A 182 9.40 0.99 2.72
N ILE A 183 9.30 2.28 2.42
CA ILE A 183 8.95 2.79 1.10
C ILE A 183 9.99 3.82 0.68
N LEU A 184 10.47 3.70 -0.55
CA LEU A 184 11.35 4.67 -1.21
C LEU A 184 10.56 5.45 -2.25
N ILE A 185 10.76 6.76 -2.28
CA ILE A 185 10.20 7.65 -3.30
C ILE A 185 11.34 8.16 -4.16
N TYR A 186 11.26 7.87 -5.45
CA TYR A 186 12.23 8.26 -6.45
C TYR A 186 11.64 9.32 -7.37
N ARG A 187 12.39 10.39 -7.63
CA ARG A 187 12.05 11.43 -8.62
C ARG A 187 12.91 11.27 -9.86
N ARG A 188 12.31 11.37 -11.05
CA ARG A 188 13.06 11.26 -12.31
C ARG A 188 14.12 12.36 -12.39
N LYS A 189 15.35 12.00 -12.75
CA LYS A 189 16.45 12.96 -13.02
C LYS A 189 16.07 13.86 -14.21
N ALA A 190 16.62 15.07 -14.21
CA ALA A 190 16.46 16.03 -15.30
C ALA A 190 17.10 15.56 -16.59
#